data_AF-E1L7P4-F1
#
_entry.id   AF-E1L7P4-F1
#
_cell.length_a   1.000
_cell.length_b   1.000
_cell.length_c   1.000
_cell.angle_alpha   90.00
_cell.angle_beta   90.00
_cell.angle_gamma   90.00
#
_symmetry.space_group_name_H-M   'P 1'
#
loop_
_entity.id
_entity.type
_entity.pdbx_description
1 polymer ?
#
loop_
_entity_poly.entity_id
_entity_poly.type
_entity_poly.pdbx_seq_one_letter_code
_entity_poly.pdbx_strand_id
1 'polypeptide(L)'
;MRFCKNCGQQLDSDIRFCPECGVDNEDTLSLLEDKQEVSRESQMSWWTPKRKVIAGLLAVVIVLGVTVGSYSYYNHQQKVMIEQQEAEAARQAALEQARLQQKEKEEAAEKKKQEEDKLKVKDGINKALNVLNTNESDLHKLEDTIAKGTYSSRYYDGIRDQIYSPIINTRESIDTFMPNNDTVTKNDVVALLNLQKARLDMLYNVISSKNYDAKEYFDAAQQLAERYQEKMDEFKAKYGIK
;
A
#
# COMPACT_ATOMS: atom_id res chain seq x y z
N MET A 1 -10.58 -64.23 28.32
CA MET A 1 -10.91 -63.10 27.42
C MET A 1 -9.94 -61.98 27.74
N ARG A 2 -9.16 -61.52 26.76
CA ARG A 2 -8.23 -60.39 26.91
C ARG A 2 -8.75 -59.21 26.08
N PHE A 3 -8.36 -57.99 26.43
CA PHE A 3 -8.68 -56.80 25.65
C PHE A 3 -7.39 -56.08 25.29
N CYS A 4 -7.37 -55.45 24.12
CA CYS A 4 -6.21 -54.68 23.68
C CYS A 4 -5.96 -53.50 24.63
N LYS A 5 -4.72 -53.34 25.10
CA LYS A 5 -4.31 -52.25 26.00
C LYS A 5 -4.42 -50.86 25.35
N ASN A 6 -4.47 -50.78 24.02
CA ASN A 6 -4.52 -49.53 23.28
C ASN A 6 -5.93 -49.17 22.78
N CYS A 7 -6.64 -50.11 22.15
CA CYS A 7 -7.94 -49.82 21.51
C CYS A 7 -9.16 -50.44 22.20
N GLY A 8 -8.97 -51.29 23.22
CA GLY A 8 -10.07 -51.92 23.95
C GLY A 8 -10.79 -53.05 23.21
N GLN A 9 -10.34 -53.44 22.02
CA GLN A 9 -10.90 -54.57 21.26
C GLN A 9 -10.70 -55.89 22.00
N GLN A 10 -11.71 -56.77 21.98
CA GLN A 10 -11.60 -58.11 22.56
C GLN A 10 -10.65 -58.98 21.72
N LEU A 11 -9.66 -59.58 22.38
CA LEU A 11 -8.64 -60.44 21.80
C LEU A 11 -8.89 -61.90 22.21
N ASP A 12 -8.75 -62.81 21.24
CA ASP A 12 -8.62 -64.24 21.51
C ASP A 12 -7.33 -64.54 22.30
N SER A 13 -7.32 -65.64 23.05
CA SER A 13 -6.29 -65.88 24.09
C SER A 13 -4.85 -65.97 23.58
N ASP A 14 -4.64 -66.20 22.28
CA ASP A 14 -3.33 -66.55 21.71
C ASP A 14 -2.81 -65.55 20.66
N ILE A 15 -3.43 -64.37 20.52
CA ILE A 15 -2.96 -63.34 19.57
C ILE A 15 -2.04 -62.32 20.25
N ARG A 16 -0.79 -62.24 19.76
CA ARG A 16 0.27 -61.35 20.27
C ARG A 16 0.04 -59.90 19.86
N PHE A 17 -0.27 -59.68 18.59
CA PHE A 17 -0.52 -58.34 18.04
C PHE A 17 -2.01 -58.15 17.81
N CYS A 18 -2.52 -56.98 18.19
CA CYS A 18 -3.91 -56.63 17.95
C CYS A 18 -4.15 -56.47 16.43
N PRO A 19 -5.12 -57.15 15.81
CA PRO A 19 -5.39 -57.03 14.37
C PRO A 19 -5.95 -55.65 13.99
N GLU A 20 -6.57 -54.94 14.92
CA GLU A 20 -7.17 -53.62 14.65
C GLU A 20 -6.16 -52.47 14.71
N CYS A 21 -5.22 -52.51 15.66
CA CYS A 21 -4.30 -51.39 15.88
C CYS A 21 -2.81 -51.75 15.85
N GLY A 22 -2.47 -53.02 15.61
CA GLY A 22 -1.09 -53.52 15.48
C GLY A 22 -0.25 -53.52 16.76
N VAL A 23 -0.82 -53.17 17.92
CA VAL A 23 -0.06 -53.07 19.18
C VAL A 23 0.24 -54.45 19.75
N ASP A 24 1.44 -54.63 20.30
CA ASP A 24 1.84 -55.84 21.03
C ASP A 24 1.14 -55.91 22.40
N ASN A 25 0.50 -57.04 22.69
CA ASN A 25 -0.23 -57.28 23.93
C ASN A 25 0.38 -58.44 24.76
N GLU A 26 1.64 -58.80 24.51
CA GLU A 26 2.36 -59.78 25.34
C GLU A 26 2.67 -59.21 26.74
N ASP A 27 2.17 -59.88 27.78
CA ASP A 27 2.46 -59.55 29.17
C ASP A 27 3.87 -60.03 29.54
N THR A 28 4.82 -59.10 29.62
CA THR A 28 6.26 -59.31 29.90
C THR A 28 6.56 -59.64 31.38
N LEU A 29 5.58 -60.20 32.10
CA LEU A 29 5.62 -60.43 33.55
C LEU A 29 5.81 -61.90 33.96
N SER A 30 6.11 -62.82 33.02
CA SER A 30 6.31 -64.26 33.32
C SER A 30 7.75 -64.78 33.13
N LEU A 31 8.79 -63.92 33.15
CA LEU A 31 10.19 -64.36 33.02
C LEU A 31 11.13 -63.94 34.16
N LEU A 32 10.63 -63.38 35.28
CA LEU A 32 11.49 -62.98 36.41
C LEU A 32 10.99 -63.45 37.79
N GLU A 33 10.07 -64.42 37.84
CA GLU A 33 9.69 -65.09 39.09
C GLU A 33 10.07 -66.57 39.04
N ASP A 34 11.37 -66.84 39.13
CA ASP A 34 11.86 -68.05 39.75
C ASP A 34 13.24 -67.80 40.34
N LYS A 35 13.30 -67.53 41.64
CA LYS A 35 14.09 -68.32 42.61
C LYS A 35 14.15 -67.56 43.94
N GLN A 36 13.26 -67.96 44.83
CA GLN A 36 13.26 -67.56 46.22
C GLN A 36 14.44 -68.21 46.97
N GLU A 37 15.13 -67.39 47.78
CA GLU A 37 15.74 -67.60 49.10
C GLU A 37 16.26 -69.00 49.51
N VAL A 38 17.42 -69.03 50.19
CA VAL A 38 17.55 -69.39 51.62
C VAL A 38 19.03 -69.44 52.07
N SER A 39 19.21 -69.00 53.33
CA SER A 39 20.26 -69.30 54.33
C SER A 39 21.69 -68.77 54.18
N ARG A 40 21.99 -67.80 55.05
CA ARG A 40 22.89 -67.91 56.22
C ARG A 40 24.18 -68.73 56.11
N GLU A 41 25.26 -68.01 56.45
CA GLU A 41 26.57 -68.43 56.97
C GLU A 41 27.46 -69.30 56.10
N SER A 42 28.57 -68.72 55.63
CA SER A 42 29.89 -69.28 55.96
C SER A 42 30.99 -68.23 55.80
N GLN A 43 31.86 -68.21 56.80
CA GLN A 43 33.12 -67.49 56.87
C GLN A 43 34.02 -67.65 55.62
N MET A 44 34.57 -66.50 55.21
CA MET A 44 36.01 -66.23 55.05
C MET A 44 36.83 -67.15 54.12
N SER A 45 37.44 -66.57 53.09
CA SER A 45 38.83 -66.07 53.17
C SER A 45 39.43 -65.76 51.79
N TRP A 46 40.43 -64.88 51.81
CA TRP A 46 41.60 -64.81 50.91
C TRP A 46 41.76 -63.48 50.11
N TRP A 47 42.83 -62.74 50.47
CA TRP A 47 43.48 -61.58 49.82
C TRP A 47 42.91 -60.18 50.16
N THR A 48 43.11 -59.72 51.39
CA THR A 48 44.23 -58.93 51.97
C THR A 48 44.21 -57.41 51.74
N PRO A 49 44.61 -56.61 52.75
CA PRO A 49 44.23 -55.21 52.84
C PRO A 49 45.45 -54.30 52.69
N LYS A 50 45.53 -53.55 51.59
CA LYS A 50 46.19 -52.23 51.58
C LYS A 50 45.59 -51.37 50.48
N ARG A 51 44.55 -50.58 50.80
CA ARG A 51 44.21 -49.34 50.08
C ARG A 51 43.05 -48.54 50.72
N LYS A 52 43.18 -48.18 52.01
CA LYS A 52 42.35 -47.11 52.62
C LYS A 52 42.54 -45.74 51.95
N VAL A 53 43.64 -45.57 51.20
CA VAL A 53 43.93 -44.39 50.38
C VAL A 53 43.10 -44.35 49.09
N ILE A 54 42.76 -45.51 48.49
CA ILE A 54 41.96 -45.52 47.24
C ILE A 54 40.47 -45.28 47.49
N ALA A 55 39.91 -45.83 48.56
CA ALA A 55 38.51 -45.59 48.90
C ALA A 55 38.26 -44.11 49.25
N GLY A 56 39.20 -43.46 49.96
CA GLY A 56 39.16 -42.02 50.23
C GLY A 56 39.35 -41.17 48.96
N LEU A 57 40.29 -41.54 48.07
CA LEU A 57 40.47 -40.85 46.79
C LEU A 57 39.25 -40.96 45.87
N LEU A 58 38.62 -42.12 45.78
CA LEU A 58 37.40 -42.32 44.98
C LEU A 58 36.24 -41.46 45.46
N ALA A 59 36.04 -41.36 46.78
CA ALA A 59 35.01 -40.50 47.36
C ALA A 59 35.26 -39.02 47.05
N VAL A 60 36.51 -38.56 47.16
CA VAL A 60 36.91 -37.19 46.80
C VAL A 60 36.71 -36.92 45.30
N VAL A 61 37.04 -37.87 44.43
CA VAL A 61 36.85 -37.74 42.97
C VAL A 61 35.37 -37.67 42.60
N ILE A 62 34.48 -38.43 43.25
CA ILE A 62 33.03 -38.36 43.01
C ILE A 62 32.47 -37.02 43.47
N VAL A 63 32.86 -36.55 44.66
CA VAL A 63 32.42 -35.23 45.17
C VAL A 63 32.92 -34.10 44.26
N LEU A 64 34.19 -34.16 43.80
CA LEU A 64 34.73 -33.21 42.84
C LEU A 64 34.05 -33.32 41.46
N GLY A 65 33.69 -34.51 41.00
CA GLY A 65 32.97 -34.72 39.74
C GLY A 65 31.55 -34.15 39.77
N VAL A 66 30.84 -34.28 40.91
CA VAL A 66 29.50 -33.72 41.10
C VAL A 66 29.54 -32.20 41.22
N THR A 67 30.54 -31.63 41.91
CA THR A 67 30.69 -30.16 42.00
C THR A 67 31.11 -29.53 40.68
N VAL A 68 32.04 -30.15 39.93
CA VAL A 68 32.45 -29.68 38.59
C VAL A 68 31.32 -29.87 37.58
N GLY A 69 30.62 -31.00 37.61
CA GLY A 69 29.48 -31.30 36.74
C GLY A 69 28.30 -30.35 36.96
N SER A 70 27.95 -30.07 38.22
CA SER A 70 26.88 -29.12 38.55
C SER A 70 27.26 -27.68 38.17
N TYR A 71 28.51 -27.25 38.41
CA TYR A 71 28.99 -25.92 37.99
C TYR A 71 29.00 -25.76 36.46
N SER A 72 29.45 -26.79 35.74
CA SER A 72 29.42 -26.83 34.26
C SER A 72 27.99 -26.76 33.72
N TYR A 73 27.05 -27.46 34.35
CA TYR A 73 25.64 -27.49 33.95
C TYR A 73 24.95 -26.14 34.14
N TYR A 74 25.13 -25.48 35.29
CA TYR A 74 24.58 -24.13 35.54
C TYR A 74 25.15 -23.07 34.59
N ASN A 75 26.46 -23.09 34.33
CA ASN A 75 27.11 -22.15 33.42
C ASN A 75 26.68 -22.36 31.96
N HIS A 76 26.35 -23.60 31.57
CA HIS A 76 25.78 -23.92 30.26
C HIS A 76 24.34 -23.39 30.12
N GLN A 77 23.50 -23.56 31.15
CA GLN A 77 22.13 -23.03 31.14
C GLN A 77 22.08 -21.50 31.04
N GLN A 78 23.00 -20.81 31.72
CA GLN A 78 23.08 -19.35 31.68
C GLN A 78 23.42 -18.81 30.28
N LYS A 79 24.32 -19.49 29.55
CA LYS A 79 24.68 -19.11 28.17
C LYS A 79 23.50 -19.25 27.20
N VAL A 80 22.72 -20.32 27.32
CA VAL A 80 21.56 -20.56 26.44
C VAL A 80 20.48 -19.48 26.61
N MET A 81 20.25 -19.02 27.84
CA MET A 81 19.28 -17.94 28.12
C MET A 81 19.71 -16.58 27.53
N ILE A 82 21.00 -16.24 27.66
CA ILE A 82 21.56 -15.00 27.09
C ILE A 82 21.50 -15.04 25.57
N GLU A 83 21.88 -16.16 24.96
CA GLU A 83 21.83 -16.36 23.50
C GLU A 83 20.38 -16.26 22.97
N GLN A 84 19.40 -16.79 23.70
CA GLN A 84 17.98 -16.65 23.36
C GLN A 84 17.50 -15.19 23.47
N GLN A 85 17.87 -14.46 24.52
CA GLN A 85 17.52 -13.04 24.68
C GLN A 85 18.14 -12.16 23.60
N GLU A 86 19.40 -12.40 23.25
CA GLU A 86 20.08 -11.69 22.16
C GLU A 86 19.42 -12.00 20.80
N ALA A 87 19.05 -13.27 20.56
CA ALA A 87 18.33 -13.68 19.36
C ALA A 87 16.92 -13.05 19.29
N GLU A 88 16.19 -12.96 20.40
CA GLU A 88 14.89 -12.29 20.48
C GLU A 88 15.00 -10.77 20.28
N ALA A 89 15.98 -10.13 20.92
CA ALA A 89 16.27 -8.70 20.73
C ALA A 89 16.66 -8.41 19.27
N ALA A 90 17.49 -9.25 18.66
CA ALA A 90 17.86 -9.15 17.25
C ALA A 90 16.63 -9.34 16.33
N ARG A 91 15.73 -10.28 16.64
CA ARG A 91 14.47 -10.46 15.90
C ARG A 91 13.54 -9.27 16.03
N GLN A 92 13.41 -8.69 17.23
CA GLN A 92 12.59 -7.50 17.46
C GLN A 92 13.17 -6.28 16.73
N ALA A 93 14.48 -6.05 16.82
CA ALA A 93 15.16 -4.99 16.09
C ALA A 93 15.01 -5.16 14.57
N ALA A 94 15.12 -6.39 14.05
CA ALA A 94 14.90 -6.68 12.63
C ALA A 94 13.45 -6.41 12.19
N LEU A 95 12.46 -6.78 13.03
CA LEU A 95 11.05 -6.50 12.76
C LEU A 95 10.74 -5.00 12.83
N GLU A 96 11.31 -4.27 13.78
CA GLU A 96 11.18 -2.82 13.88
C GLU A 96 11.79 -2.12 12.66
N GLN A 97 13.01 -2.51 12.26
CA GLN A 97 13.62 -2.00 11.03
C GLN A 97 12.78 -2.31 9.79
N ALA A 98 12.22 -3.52 9.69
CA ALA A 98 11.32 -3.87 8.59
C ALA A 98 10.03 -3.00 8.59
N ARG A 99 9.45 -2.71 9.76
CA ARG A 99 8.27 -1.83 9.90
C ARG A 99 8.60 -0.38 9.53
N LEU A 100 9.75 0.13 9.96
CA LEU A 100 10.21 1.49 9.61
C LEU A 100 10.45 1.59 8.10
N GLN A 101 11.15 0.63 7.50
CA GLN A 101 11.34 0.58 6.05
C GLN A 101 10.02 0.47 5.28
N GLN A 102 9.05 -0.28 5.80
CA GLN A 102 7.72 -0.37 5.19
C GLN A 102 6.99 0.97 5.26
N LYS A 103 7.01 1.63 6.43
CA LYS A 103 6.41 2.96 6.60
C LYS A 103 7.05 4.01 5.69
N GLU A 104 8.38 4.03 5.59
CA GLU A 104 9.10 4.92 4.66
C GLU A 104 8.73 4.66 3.20
N LYS A 105 8.58 3.38 2.81
CA LYS A 105 8.12 3.02 1.45
C LYS A 105 6.69 3.46 1.18
N GLU A 106 5.79 3.29 2.15
CA GLU A 106 4.39 3.72 2.06
C GLU A 106 4.29 5.25 1.95
N GLU A 107 5.00 5.99 2.81
CA GLU A 107 5.05 7.46 2.75
C GLU A 107 5.68 7.96 1.43
N ALA A 108 6.73 7.30 0.94
CA ALA A 108 7.33 7.62 -0.35
C ALA A 108 6.39 7.33 -1.53
N ALA A 109 5.64 6.22 -1.47
CA ALA A 109 4.63 5.89 -2.48
C ALA A 109 3.46 6.88 -2.46
N GLU A 110 3.01 7.30 -1.27
CA GLU A 110 1.95 8.29 -1.12
C GLU A 110 2.39 9.66 -1.66
N LYS A 111 3.60 10.11 -1.32
CA LYS A 111 4.17 11.37 -1.86
C LYS A 111 4.25 11.34 -3.38
N LYS A 112 4.71 10.23 -3.97
CA LYS A 112 4.74 10.05 -5.44
C LYS A 112 3.35 10.14 -6.04
N LYS A 113 2.35 9.49 -5.43
CA LYS A 113 0.96 9.55 -5.89
C LYS A 113 0.40 10.97 -5.82
N GLN A 114 0.64 11.67 -4.71
CA GLN A 114 0.21 13.08 -4.56
C GLN A 114 0.86 14.00 -5.60
N GLU A 115 2.14 13.78 -5.92
CA GLU A 115 2.84 14.53 -6.96
C GLU A 115 2.29 14.24 -8.37
N GLU A 116 2.00 12.97 -8.67
CA GLU A 116 1.36 12.56 -9.91
C GLU A 116 -0.05 13.15 -10.06
N ASP A 117 -0.84 13.14 -9.00
CA ASP A 117 -2.19 13.72 -8.99
C ASP A 117 -2.14 15.25 -9.18
N LYS A 118 -1.19 15.94 -8.56
CA LYS A 118 -0.93 17.38 -8.81
C LYS A 118 -0.56 17.64 -10.26
N LEU A 119 0.26 16.79 -10.87
CA LEU A 119 0.64 16.92 -12.28
C LEU A 119 -0.58 16.75 -13.21
N LYS A 120 -1.45 15.78 -12.92
CA LYS A 120 -2.70 15.54 -13.66
C LYS A 120 -3.68 16.71 -13.56
N VAL A 121 -3.79 17.34 -12.38
CA VAL A 121 -4.60 18.56 -12.18
C VAL A 121 -4.05 19.70 -13.03
N LYS A 122 -2.73 19.89 -13.05
CA LYS A 122 -2.07 20.93 -13.84
C LYS A 122 -2.21 20.71 -15.35
N ASP A 123 -2.16 19.46 -15.81
CA ASP A 123 -2.40 19.11 -17.22
C ASP A 123 -3.80 19.55 -17.69
N GLY A 124 -4.84 19.31 -16.90
CA GLY A 124 -6.20 19.78 -17.20
C GLY A 124 -6.31 21.30 -17.32
N ILE A 125 -5.64 22.04 -16.42
CA ILE A 125 -5.61 23.51 -16.46
C ILE A 125 -4.87 24.01 -17.71
N ASN A 126 -3.74 23.41 -18.06
CA ASN A 126 -2.97 23.79 -19.25
C ASN A 126 -3.75 23.52 -20.55
N LYS A 127 -4.48 22.40 -20.61
CA LYS A 127 -5.38 22.10 -21.73
C LYS A 127 -6.47 23.17 -21.86
N ALA A 128 -7.10 23.54 -20.75
CA ALA A 128 -8.11 24.60 -20.72
C ALA A 128 -7.55 25.94 -21.20
N LEU A 129 -6.38 26.34 -20.71
CA LEU A 129 -5.71 27.56 -21.17
C LEU A 129 -5.47 27.57 -22.67
N ASN A 130 -5.02 26.45 -23.26
CA ASN A 130 -4.77 26.38 -24.69
C ASN A 130 -6.05 26.61 -25.50
N VAL A 131 -7.15 25.97 -25.11
CA VAL A 131 -8.46 26.18 -25.75
C VAL A 131 -8.93 27.62 -25.58
N LEU A 132 -8.88 28.14 -24.36
CA LEU A 132 -9.28 29.52 -24.06
C LEU A 132 -8.48 30.54 -24.88
N ASN A 133 -7.15 30.39 -24.96
CA ASN A 133 -6.29 31.28 -25.75
C ASN A 133 -6.56 31.16 -27.26
N THR A 134 -6.80 29.94 -27.76
CA THR A 134 -7.13 29.70 -29.17
C THR A 134 -8.46 30.37 -29.53
N ASN A 135 -9.50 30.14 -28.73
CA ASN A 135 -10.81 30.76 -28.91
C ASN A 135 -10.69 32.29 -28.87
N GLU A 136 -9.93 32.84 -27.93
CA GLU A 136 -9.75 34.29 -27.79
C GLU A 136 -9.01 34.89 -29.00
N SER A 137 -7.99 34.20 -29.52
CA SER A 137 -7.32 34.61 -30.76
C SER A 137 -8.28 34.66 -31.94
N ASP A 138 -9.17 33.67 -32.07
CA ASP A 138 -10.15 33.61 -33.15
C ASP A 138 -11.25 34.67 -33.00
N LEU A 139 -11.68 34.97 -31.77
CA LEU A 139 -12.59 36.08 -31.48
C LEU A 139 -11.97 37.44 -31.82
N HIS A 140 -10.69 37.65 -31.51
CA HIS A 140 -9.99 38.87 -31.92
C HIS A 140 -9.89 39.01 -33.43
N LYS A 141 -9.59 37.93 -34.17
CA LYS A 141 -9.57 37.98 -35.64
C LYS A 141 -10.96 38.32 -36.22
N LEU A 142 -12.02 37.78 -35.61
CA LEU A 142 -13.38 38.08 -35.99
C LEU A 142 -13.72 39.56 -35.73
N GLU A 143 -13.40 40.07 -34.55
CA GLU A 143 -13.58 41.48 -34.20
C GLU A 143 -12.82 42.41 -35.15
N ASP A 144 -11.55 42.12 -35.43
CA ASP A 144 -10.74 42.88 -36.40
C ASP A 144 -11.36 42.90 -37.80
N THR A 145 -11.92 41.76 -38.23
CA THR A 145 -12.57 41.65 -39.55
C THR A 145 -13.86 42.46 -39.59
N ILE A 146 -14.64 42.46 -38.51
CA ILE A 146 -15.84 43.29 -38.35
C ILE A 146 -15.45 44.77 -38.37
N ALA A 147 -14.43 45.17 -37.60
CA ALA A 147 -13.97 46.55 -37.50
C ALA A 147 -13.48 47.11 -38.84
N LYS A 148 -12.82 46.27 -39.67
CA LYS A 148 -12.38 46.66 -41.02
C LYS A 148 -13.51 46.73 -42.05
N GLY A 149 -14.70 46.21 -41.74
CA GLY A 149 -15.82 46.13 -42.67
C GLY A 149 -15.58 45.19 -43.86
N THR A 150 -14.54 44.34 -43.81
CA THR A 150 -14.08 43.51 -44.94
C THR A 150 -14.79 42.16 -45.03
N TYR A 151 -16.02 42.09 -44.55
CA TYR A 151 -16.72 40.83 -44.36
C TYR A 151 -17.81 40.56 -45.39
N SER A 152 -18.06 39.29 -45.68
CA SER A 152 -19.13 38.84 -46.59
C SER A 152 -20.09 37.89 -45.87
N SER A 153 -21.34 37.81 -46.34
CA SER A 153 -22.32 36.87 -45.77
C SER A 153 -21.82 35.42 -45.76
N ARG A 154 -21.10 35.00 -46.82
CA ARG A 154 -20.52 33.64 -46.94
C ARG A 154 -19.40 33.37 -45.94
N TYR A 155 -18.61 34.39 -45.60
CA TYR A 155 -17.54 34.28 -44.60
C TYR A 155 -18.11 33.91 -43.21
N TYR A 156 -19.29 34.42 -42.88
CA TYR A 156 -19.90 34.22 -41.57
C TYR A 156 -20.61 32.89 -41.37
N ASP A 157 -21.29 32.40 -42.40
CA ASP A 157 -21.88 31.06 -42.33
C ASP A 157 -20.81 29.99 -42.10
N GLY A 158 -19.60 30.18 -42.63
CA GLY A 158 -18.47 29.27 -42.42
C GLY A 158 -17.77 29.42 -41.06
N ILE A 159 -17.71 30.63 -40.51
CA ILE A 159 -16.93 30.90 -39.28
C ILE A 159 -17.73 30.64 -38.02
N ARG A 160 -19.07 30.77 -38.07
CA ARG A 160 -19.92 30.54 -36.91
C ARG A 160 -19.63 29.17 -36.30
N ASP A 161 -19.78 28.10 -37.07
CA ASP A 161 -19.63 26.74 -36.51
C ASP A 161 -18.17 26.45 -36.14
N GLN A 162 -17.20 27.07 -36.84
CA GLN A 162 -15.76 26.94 -36.56
C GLN A 162 -15.38 27.52 -35.19
N ILE A 163 -15.97 28.64 -34.77
CA ILE A 163 -15.66 29.29 -33.47
C ILE A 163 -16.63 28.84 -32.36
N TYR A 164 -17.91 28.60 -32.68
CA TYR A 164 -18.89 28.13 -31.69
C TYR A 164 -18.56 26.73 -31.19
N SER A 165 -18.24 25.79 -32.09
CA SER A 165 -18.11 24.38 -31.70
C SER A 165 -17.02 24.14 -30.65
N PRO A 166 -15.79 24.70 -30.77
CA PRO A 166 -14.77 24.55 -29.74
C PRO A 166 -15.20 25.08 -28.37
N ILE A 167 -15.87 26.25 -28.33
CA ILE A 167 -16.34 26.88 -27.08
C ILE A 167 -17.42 26.00 -26.42
N ILE A 168 -18.45 25.63 -27.19
CA ILE A 168 -19.60 24.88 -26.68
C ILE A 168 -19.20 23.45 -26.30
N ASN A 169 -18.48 22.75 -27.16
CA ASN A 169 -18.07 21.36 -26.91
C ASN A 169 -17.18 21.27 -25.67
N THR A 170 -16.23 22.20 -25.49
CA THR A 170 -15.36 22.20 -24.30
C THR A 170 -16.18 22.47 -23.03
N ARG A 171 -17.13 23.40 -23.09
CA ARG A 171 -18.01 23.72 -21.97
C ARG A 171 -18.87 22.52 -21.57
N GLU A 172 -19.52 21.87 -22.54
CA GLU A 172 -20.45 20.77 -22.29
C GLU A 172 -19.74 19.47 -21.91
N SER A 173 -18.49 19.30 -22.36
CA SER A 173 -17.66 18.15 -22.00
C SER A 173 -16.63 18.44 -20.91
N ILE A 174 -16.83 19.49 -20.09
CA ILE A 174 -15.82 19.95 -19.11
C ILE A 174 -15.37 18.85 -18.15
N ASP A 175 -16.27 17.93 -17.78
CA ASP A 175 -15.94 16.80 -16.91
C ASP A 175 -15.01 15.78 -17.57
N THR A 176 -15.16 15.57 -18.87
CA THR A 176 -14.28 14.68 -19.66
C THR A 176 -12.99 15.40 -20.04
N PHE A 177 -13.06 16.71 -20.27
CA PHE A 177 -11.93 17.54 -20.65
C PHE A 177 -10.96 17.79 -19.48
N MET A 178 -11.48 17.92 -18.26
CA MET A 178 -10.72 18.12 -17.02
C MET A 178 -11.09 17.07 -15.95
N PRO A 179 -10.79 15.79 -16.18
CA PRO A 179 -11.30 14.70 -15.34
C PRO A 179 -10.73 14.69 -13.92
N ASN A 180 -9.52 15.24 -13.73
CA ASN A 180 -8.82 15.24 -12.45
C ASN A 180 -9.00 16.54 -11.66
N ASN A 181 -9.68 17.54 -12.24
CA ASN A 181 -9.88 18.83 -11.59
C ASN A 181 -11.17 18.81 -10.75
N ASP A 182 -11.18 19.56 -9.66
CA ASP A 182 -12.37 19.73 -8.83
C ASP A 182 -13.43 20.60 -9.53
N THR A 183 -14.66 20.55 -9.02
CA THR A 183 -15.80 21.28 -9.56
C THR A 183 -15.60 22.80 -9.59
N VAL A 184 -14.88 23.37 -8.61
CA VAL A 184 -14.63 24.82 -8.58
C VAL A 184 -13.71 25.20 -9.75
N THR A 185 -12.64 24.44 -9.96
CA THR A 185 -11.71 24.66 -11.08
C THR A 185 -12.39 24.50 -12.44
N LYS A 186 -13.26 23.50 -12.60
CA LYS A 186 -14.05 23.36 -13.83
C LYS A 186 -15.00 24.54 -14.05
N ASN A 187 -15.67 25.00 -12.99
CA ASN A 187 -16.59 26.13 -13.07
C ASN A 187 -15.90 27.44 -13.43
N ASP A 188 -14.67 27.66 -12.98
CA ASP A 188 -13.89 28.84 -13.38
C ASP A 188 -13.60 28.85 -14.89
N VAL A 189 -13.22 27.69 -15.45
CA VAL A 189 -13.03 27.52 -16.91
C VAL A 189 -14.34 27.72 -17.66
N VAL A 190 -15.44 27.15 -17.18
CA VAL A 190 -16.79 27.34 -17.77
C VAL A 190 -17.19 28.81 -17.77
N ALA A 191 -16.86 29.56 -16.72
CA ALA A 191 -17.15 30.99 -16.64
C ALA A 191 -16.40 31.79 -17.72
N LEU A 192 -15.15 31.44 -18.01
CA LEU A 192 -14.37 32.03 -19.12
C LEU A 192 -14.98 31.66 -20.48
N LEU A 193 -15.34 30.39 -20.69
CA LEU A 193 -16.00 29.94 -21.92
C LEU A 193 -17.36 30.64 -22.15
N ASN A 194 -18.10 30.91 -21.08
CA ASN A 194 -19.36 31.65 -21.17
C ASN A 194 -19.16 33.11 -21.59
N LEU A 195 -18.07 33.77 -21.14
CA LEU A 195 -17.71 35.11 -21.61
C LEU A 195 -17.34 35.10 -23.09
N GLN A 196 -16.55 34.12 -23.52
CA GLN A 196 -16.19 33.93 -24.94
C GLN A 196 -17.43 33.70 -25.81
N LYS A 197 -18.34 32.85 -25.35
CA LYS A 197 -19.62 32.61 -26.03
C LYS A 197 -20.45 33.90 -26.12
N ALA A 198 -20.60 34.63 -25.02
CA ALA A 198 -21.36 35.88 -25.00
C ALA A 198 -20.76 36.91 -25.96
N ARG A 199 -19.42 37.03 -26.00
CA ARG A 199 -18.73 37.90 -26.95
C ARG A 199 -18.99 37.47 -28.39
N LEU A 200 -18.91 36.18 -28.67
CA LEU A 200 -19.20 35.64 -30.00
C LEU A 200 -20.64 35.93 -30.43
N ASP A 201 -21.61 35.76 -29.52
CA ASP A 201 -23.02 36.08 -29.78
C ASP A 201 -23.17 37.57 -30.15
N MET A 202 -22.49 38.47 -29.42
CA MET A 202 -22.51 39.91 -29.72
C MET A 202 -21.88 40.21 -31.09
N LEU A 203 -20.69 39.67 -31.39
CA LEU A 203 -20.03 39.84 -32.69
C LEU A 203 -20.91 39.33 -33.84
N TYR A 204 -21.59 38.20 -33.66
CA TYR A 204 -22.55 37.67 -34.63
C TYR A 204 -23.75 38.60 -34.83
N ASN A 205 -24.24 39.21 -33.76
CA ASN A 205 -25.35 40.16 -33.85
C ASN A 205 -24.96 41.42 -34.65
N VAL A 206 -23.72 41.92 -34.51
CA VAL A 206 -23.20 43.03 -35.36
C VAL A 206 -23.42 42.74 -36.83
N ILE A 207 -23.04 41.54 -37.24
CA ILE A 207 -23.06 41.06 -38.63
C ILE A 207 -24.49 40.95 -39.17
N SER A 208 -25.40 40.45 -38.33
CA SER A 208 -26.80 40.22 -38.72
C SER A 208 -27.65 41.50 -38.68
N SER A 209 -27.20 42.53 -37.98
CA SER A 209 -27.96 43.77 -37.75
C SER A 209 -27.92 44.72 -38.94
N LYS A 210 -28.95 45.57 -39.05
CA LYS A 210 -29.18 46.40 -40.24
C LYS A 210 -28.85 47.90 -40.09
N ASN A 211 -28.32 48.40 -38.96
CA ASN A 211 -27.61 49.72 -38.87
C ASN A 211 -27.30 50.15 -37.42
N TYR A 212 -28.30 50.46 -36.59
CA TYR A 212 -28.09 51.11 -35.28
C TYR A 212 -27.64 50.11 -34.20
N ASP A 213 -28.25 48.92 -34.19
CA ASP A 213 -27.93 47.88 -33.21
C ASP A 213 -26.50 47.32 -33.38
N ALA A 214 -25.92 47.47 -34.57
CA ALA A 214 -24.57 46.99 -34.90
C ALA A 214 -23.50 47.58 -33.97
N LYS A 215 -23.61 48.88 -33.69
CA LYS A 215 -22.64 49.57 -32.83
C LYS A 215 -22.78 49.11 -31.38
N GLU A 216 -24.00 49.00 -30.88
CA GLU A 216 -24.25 48.57 -29.50
C GLU A 216 -23.74 47.14 -29.26
N TYR A 217 -24.00 46.23 -30.20
CA TYR A 217 -23.45 44.87 -30.14
C TYR A 217 -21.93 44.86 -30.20
N PHE A 218 -21.31 45.72 -31.02
CA PHE A 218 -19.86 45.80 -31.11
C PHE A 218 -19.25 46.33 -29.82
N ASP A 219 -19.78 47.43 -29.25
CA ASP A 219 -19.35 47.98 -27.97
C ASP A 219 -19.52 46.94 -26.84
N ALA A 220 -20.63 46.20 -26.84
CA ALA A 220 -20.87 45.12 -25.87
C ALA A 220 -19.86 43.97 -26.01
N ALA A 221 -19.48 43.60 -27.24
CA ALA A 221 -18.43 42.61 -27.49
C ALA A 221 -17.08 43.04 -26.92
N GLN A 222 -16.73 44.33 -27.04
CA GLN A 222 -15.49 44.89 -26.49
C GLN A 222 -15.48 44.86 -24.96
N GLN A 223 -16.58 45.24 -24.31
CA GLN A 223 -16.71 45.13 -22.86
C GLN A 223 -16.59 43.69 -22.36
N LEU A 224 -17.12 42.72 -23.14
CA LEU A 224 -16.97 41.30 -22.80
C LEU A 224 -15.52 40.82 -22.98
N ALA A 225 -14.78 41.36 -23.94
CA ALA A 225 -13.35 41.10 -24.09
C ALA A 225 -12.56 41.59 -22.85
N GLU A 226 -12.83 42.82 -22.39
CA GLU A 226 -12.19 43.37 -21.19
C GLU A 226 -12.48 42.52 -19.94
N ARG A 227 -13.75 42.16 -19.71
CA ARG A 227 -14.14 41.27 -18.60
C ARG A 227 -13.51 39.89 -18.70
N TYR A 228 -13.34 39.37 -19.92
CA TYR A 228 -12.66 38.10 -20.13
C TYR A 228 -11.18 38.20 -19.74
N GLN A 229 -10.49 39.28 -20.12
CA GLN A 229 -9.08 39.46 -19.77
C GLN A 229 -8.89 39.59 -18.26
N GLU A 230 -9.71 40.40 -17.57
CA GLU A 230 -9.71 40.50 -16.10
C GLU A 230 -9.88 39.11 -15.45
N LYS A 231 -10.90 38.36 -15.87
CA LYS A 231 -11.18 37.04 -15.32
C LYS A 231 -10.11 36.00 -15.67
N MET A 232 -9.48 36.13 -16.83
CA MET A 232 -8.36 35.28 -17.25
C MET A 232 -7.13 35.54 -16.38
N ASP A 233 -6.85 36.80 -16.04
CA ASP A 233 -5.75 37.16 -15.15
C ASP A 233 -6.01 36.67 -13.72
N GLU A 234 -7.24 36.81 -13.21
CA GLU A 234 -7.66 36.21 -11.94
C GLU A 234 -7.48 34.69 -11.94
N PHE A 235 -7.89 34.02 -13.02
CA PHE A 235 -7.75 32.57 -13.19
C PHE A 235 -6.26 32.17 -13.16
N LYS A 236 -5.42 32.83 -13.95
CA LYS A 236 -3.97 32.57 -13.97
C LYS A 236 -3.34 32.77 -12.60
N ALA A 237 -3.69 33.87 -11.92
CA ALA A 237 -3.20 34.16 -10.58
C ALA A 237 -3.63 33.09 -9.56
N LYS A 238 -4.90 32.69 -9.58
CA LYS A 238 -5.48 31.66 -8.69
C LYS A 238 -4.77 30.31 -8.83
N TYR A 239 -4.39 29.95 -10.06
CA TYR A 239 -3.78 28.64 -10.37
C TYR A 239 -2.26 28.68 -10.54
N GLY A 240 -1.60 29.78 -10.18
CA GLY A 240 -0.14 29.90 -10.17
C GLY A 240 0.50 29.85 -11.57
N ILE A 241 -0.22 30.36 -12.57
CA ILE A 241 0.19 30.43 -13.97
C ILE A 241 0.84 31.81 -14.18
N LYS A 242 2.06 31.82 -14.70
CA LYS A 242 2.83 33.03 -15.02
C LYS A 242 2.70 33.38 -16.49
#